data_AF-Q7U7T5-F1
#
_entry.id   AF-Q7U7T5-F1
#
_cell.length_a   1.000
_cell.length_b   1.000
_cell.length_c   1.000
_cell.angle_alpha   90.00
_cell.angle_beta   90.00
_cell.angle_gamma   90.00
#
_symmetry.space_group_name_H-M   'P 1'
#
loop_
_entity.id
_entity.type
_entity.pdbx_description
1 polymer ?
#
loop_
_entity_poly.entity_id
_entity_poly.type
_entity_poly.pdbx_seq_one_letter_code
_entity_poly.pdbx_strand_id
1 'polypeptide(L)'
;MTLIGITVRSWLYAGSCALENMVLGMEERAVRDGGNHLSTDEFDACLAIVVCRIGSNTFAHLGQIVGLYRGDARQIWDRSKDCGPSEGETYEMKPLSRIHRVPDEVCGPIEDDGVHADHRAAVVHYLLDMG
;
A
#
# COMPACT_ATOMS: atom_id res chain seq x y z
N MET A 1 26.20 -16.57 -1.32
CA MET A 1 25.57 -15.27 -1.65
C MET A 1 24.11 -15.39 -1.30
N THR A 2 23.70 -14.79 -0.19
CA THR A 2 22.28 -14.73 0.19
C THR A 2 21.66 -13.65 -0.69
N LEU A 3 20.88 -14.04 -1.70
CA LEU A 3 20.01 -13.11 -2.40
C LEU A 3 19.02 -12.61 -1.35
N ILE A 4 19.10 -11.33 -0.97
CA ILE A 4 18.03 -10.67 -0.22
C ILE A 4 16.87 -10.59 -1.20
N GLY A 5 15.92 -11.53 -1.08
CA GLY A 5 14.72 -11.53 -1.90
C GLY A 5 13.88 -10.33 -1.50
N ILE A 6 13.68 -9.38 -2.42
CA ILE A 6 12.72 -8.30 -2.21
C ILE A 6 11.32 -8.90 -2.34
N THR A 7 10.51 -8.80 -1.29
CA THR A 7 9.13 -9.26 -1.29
C THR A 7 8.22 -8.11 -1.70
N VAL A 8 7.34 -8.32 -2.68
CA VAL A 8 6.32 -7.34 -3.06
C VAL A 8 4.96 -7.80 -2.54
N ARG A 9 4.38 -6.99 -1.64
CA ARG A 9 3.06 -7.22 -1.06
C ARG A 9 2.11 -6.07 -1.45
N SER A 10 0.82 -6.35 -1.34
CA SER A 10 -0.24 -5.42 -1.74
C SER A 10 -1.15 -5.12 -0.55
N TRP A 11 -1.53 -3.85 -0.40
CA TRP A 11 -2.46 -3.34 0.61
C TRP A 11 -3.66 -2.73 -0.11
N LEU A 12 -4.85 -3.29 0.11
CA LEU A 12 -6.08 -2.78 -0.47
C LEU A 12 -6.82 -1.87 0.50
N TYR A 13 -6.99 -0.60 0.13
CA TYR A 13 -7.95 0.28 0.79
C TYR A 13 -9.26 0.24 0.01
N ALA A 14 -10.34 -0.10 0.71
CA ALA A 14 -11.68 -0.25 0.15
C ALA A 14 -12.64 0.78 0.76
N GLY A 15 -13.79 0.96 0.11
CA GLY A 15 -14.83 1.92 0.54
C GLY A 15 -14.74 3.29 -0.13
N SER A 16 -15.71 4.14 0.17
CA SER A 16 -15.86 5.46 -0.47
C SER A 16 -14.77 6.46 -0.09
N CYS A 17 -14.08 6.26 1.04
CA CYS A 17 -12.97 7.13 1.48
C CYS A 17 -11.59 6.48 1.25
N ALA A 18 -11.51 5.41 0.47
CA ALA A 18 -10.25 4.68 0.27
C ALA A 18 -9.11 5.55 -0.27
N LEU A 19 -9.41 6.47 -1.19
CA LEU A 19 -8.42 7.41 -1.71
C LEU A 19 -8.00 8.46 -0.66
N GLU A 20 -8.93 8.92 0.16
CA GLU A 20 -8.63 9.81 1.30
C GLU A 20 -7.72 9.10 2.31
N ASN A 21 -8.05 7.85 2.66
CA ASN A 21 -7.25 6.99 3.53
C ASN A 21 -5.83 6.76 2.99
N MET A 22 -5.71 6.58 1.68
CA MET A 22 -4.42 6.45 0.98
C MET A 22 -3.61 7.74 1.08
N VAL A 23 -4.23 8.90 0.85
CA VAL A 23 -3.55 10.20 0.98
C VAL A 23 -3.07 10.43 2.41
N LEU A 24 -3.93 10.22 3.40
CA LEU A 24 -3.58 10.37 4.83
C LEU A 24 -2.43 9.44 5.23
N GLY A 25 -2.49 8.17 4.83
CA GLY A 25 -1.41 7.21 5.08
C GLY A 25 -0.11 7.63 4.40
N MET A 26 -0.16 8.12 3.17
CA MET A 26 1.02 8.59 2.45
C MET A 26 1.65 9.83 3.12
N GLU A 27 0.84 10.80 3.56
CA GLU A 27 1.29 12.00 4.29
C GLU A 27 2.02 11.62 5.59
N GLU A 28 1.46 10.67 6.33
CA GLU A 28 1.97 10.21 7.63
C GLU A 28 2.98 9.06 7.50
N ARG A 29 3.32 8.67 6.27
CA ARG A 29 4.28 7.58 5.98
C ARG A 29 3.90 6.27 6.66
N ALA A 30 2.60 5.97 6.64
CA ALA A 30 2.00 4.83 7.30
C ALA A 30 1.07 4.05 6.36
N VAL A 31 1.07 2.73 6.50
CA VAL A 31 0.10 1.85 5.85
C VAL A 31 -0.49 0.91 6.88
N ARG A 32 -1.79 0.62 6.78
CA ARG A 32 -2.50 -0.26 7.70
C ARG A 32 -3.38 -1.23 6.94
N ASP A 33 -3.27 -2.51 7.25
CA ASP A 33 -4.32 -3.47 6.94
C ASP A 33 -4.39 -4.56 8.01
N GLY A 34 -5.37 -5.45 7.87
CA GLY A 34 -5.51 -6.64 8.70
C GLY A 34 -5.06 -7.95 8.04
N GLY A 35 -4.46 -7.91 6.85
CA GLY A 35 -4.12 -9.10 6.06
C GLY A 35 -2.62 -9.36 5.92
N ASN A 36 -1.82 -8.30 5.91
CA ASN A 36 -0.38 -8.35 5.83
C ASN A 36 0.24 -8.36 7.24
N HIS A 37 0.79 -9.52 7.59
CA HIS A 37 1.62 -9.68 8.77
C HIS A 37 3.08 -9.88 8.33
N LEU A 38 3.96 -8.97 8.73
CA LEU A 38 5.37 -8.96 8.40
C LEU A 38 6.20 -9.27 9.65
N SER A 39 7.20 -10.12 9.46
CA SER A 39 8.26 -10.29 10.46
C SER A 39 9.29 -9.17 10.38
N THR A 40 10.08 -8.98 11.44
CA THR A 40 11.16 -7.97 11.46
C THR A 40 12.21 -8.18 10.36
N ASP A 41 12.37 -9.43 9.90
CA ASP A 41 13.33 -9.78 8.85
C ASP A 41 12.87 -9.31 7.45
N GLU A 42 11.59 -8.97 7.31
CA GLU A 42 11.01 -8.42 6.08
C GLU A 42 11.05 -6.90 6.01
N PHE A 43 11.38 -6.23 7.12
CA PHE A 43 11.61 -4.79 7.11
C PHE A 43 12.83 -4.47 6.25
N ASP A 44 12.75 -3.36 5.53
CA ASP A 44 13.69 -2.95 4.47
C ASP A 44 13.75 -3.90 3.26
N ALA A 45 13.21 -5.12 3.34
CA ALA A 45 13.12 -6.10 2.25
C ALA A 45 11.72 -6.19 1.63
N CYS A 46 10.72 -5.47 2.14
CA CYS A 46 9.36 -5.48 1.62
C CYS A 46 9.00 -4.17 0.89
N LEU A 47 8.55 -4.31 -0.36
CA LEU A 47 7.86 -3.27 -1.11
C LEU A 47 6.36 -3.42 -0.95
N ALA A 48 5.70 -2.30 -0.65
CA ALA A 48 4.26 -2.18 -0.50
C ALA A 48 3.65 -1.45 -1.68
N ILE A 49 2.81 -2.15 -2.43
CA ILE A 49 1.86 -1.55 -3.35
C ILE A 49 0.60 -1.23 -2.53
N VAL A 50 0.35 0.04 -2.27
CA VAL A 50 -0.92 0.46 -1.64
C VAL A 50 -1.85 0.86 -2.75
N VAL A 51 -3.00 0.19 -2.85
CA VAL A 51 -3.96 0.33 -3.95
C VAL A 51 -5.36 0.60 -3.42
N CYS A 52 -6.13 1.38 -4.16
CA CYS A 52 -7.56 1.54 -3.93
C CYS A 52 -8.30 1.68 -5.25
N ARG A 53 -9.59 1.36 -5.25
CA ARG A 53 -10.47 1.54 -6.41
C ARG A 53 -11.61 2.50 -6.07
N ILE A 54 -11.75 3.55 -6.89
CA ILE A 54 -12.83 4.54 -6.80
C ILE A 54 -13.59 4.55 -8.12
N GLY A 55 -14.81 4.01 -8.10
CA GLY A 55 -15.57 3.77 -9.34
C GLY A 55 -14.81 2.83 -10.26
N SER A 56 -14.59 3.24 -11.51
CA SER A 56 -13.79 2.50 -12.50
C SER A 56 -12.30 2.85 -12.48
N ASN A 57 -11.82 3.63 -11.51
CA ASN A 57 -10.44 4.08 -11.47
C ASN A 57 -9.66 3.37 -10.37
N THR A 58 -8.52 2.80 -10.74
CA THR A 58 -7.54 2.23 -9.83
C THR A 58 -6.46 3.28 -9.53
N PHE A 59 -6.20 3.53 -8.26
CA PHE A 59 -5.11 4.40 -7.79
C PHE A 59 -4.15 3.58 -6.96
N ALA A 60 -2.85 3.84 -7.09
CA ALA A 60 -1.85 3.19 -6.25
C ALA A 60 -0.62 4.08 -6.02
N HIS A 61 0.12 3.77 -4.96
CA HIS A 61 1.49 4.22 -4.78
C HIS A 61 2.37 3.07 -4.30
N LEU A 62 3.69 3.26 -4.46
CA LEU A 62 4.71 2.33 -4.01
C LEU A 62 5.41 2.91 -2.78
N GLY A 63 5.71 2.05 -1.82
CA GLY A 63 6.63 2.37 -0.72
C GLY A 63 7.42 1.15 -0.27
N GLN A 64 8.38 1.39 0.60
CA GLN A 64 9.16 0.35 1.28
C GLN A 64 8.74 0.29 2.74
N ILE A 65 8.44 -0.90 3.26
CA ILE A 65 8.16 -1.07 4.69
C ILE A 65 9.47 -1.08 5.46
N VAL A 66 9.62 -0.16 6.40
CA VAL A 66 10.86 0.02 7.19
C VAL A 66 10.69 -0.41 8.64
N GLY A 67 9.46 -0.68 9.08
CA GLY A 67 9.19 -1.18 10.42
C GLY A 67 7.74 -1.02 10.85
N LEU A 68 7.50 -1.25 12.13
CA LEU A 68 6.22 -0.91 12.76
C LEU A 68 6.09 0.60 12.94
N TYR A 69 4.89 1.12 12.71
CA TYR A 69 4.60 2.53 12.93
C TYR A 69 4.71 2.87 14.42
N ARG A 70 5.45 3.93 14.75
CA ARG A 70 5.76 4.31 16.14
C ARG A 70 4.81 5.34 16.74
N GLY A 71 3.94 5.93 15.91
CA GLY A 71 2.94 6.90 16.34
C GLY A 71 1.60 6.26 16.70
N ASP A 72 0.62 7.12 17.04
CA ASP A 72 -0.77 6.69 17.21
C ASP A 72 -1.45 6.62 15.84
N ALA A 73 -1.64 5.40 15.33
CA ALA A 73 -2.27 5.16 14.04
C ALA A 73 -3.70 5.73 13.94
N ARG A 74 -4.41 5.88 15.08
CA ARG A 74 -5.76 6.46 15.08
C ARG A 74 -5.73 7.93 14.69
N GLN A 75 -4.70 8.67 15.07
CA GLN A 75 -4.57 10.10 14.72
C GLN A 75 -4.41 10.34 13.22
N ILE A 76 -4.01 9.32 12.45
CA ILE A 76 -3.90 9.38 10.99
C ILE A 76 -5.30 9.28 10.37
N TRP A 77 -6.00 8.18 10.67
CA TRP A 77 -7.21 7.80 9.94
C TRP A 77 -8.53 8.15 10.61
N ASP A 78 -8.56 8.59 11.87
CA ASP A 78 -9.74 9.21 12.50
C ASP A 78 -10.11 10.54 11.79
N ARG A 79 -9.19 11.07 10.98
CA ARG A 79 -9.42 12.22 10.08
C ARG A 79 -10.30 11.86 8.87
N SER A 80 -10.36 10.58 8.49
CA SER A 80 -11.23 10.10 7.42
C SER A 80 -12.66 9.92 7.91
N LYS A 81 -13.62 10.08 7.00
CA LYS A 81 -15.05 9.89 7.31
C LYS A 81 -15.43 8.45 7.67
N ASP A 82 -14.61 7.46 7.28
CA ASP A 82 -14.86 6.04 7.53
C ASP A 82 -13.95 5.45 8.63
N CYS A 83 -13.21 6.29 9.37
CA CYS A 83 -12.26 5.86 10.39
C CYS A 83 -11.09 5.00 9.85
N GLY A 84 -10.86 5.00 8.54
CA GLY A 84 -9.67 4.45 7.92
C GLY A 84 -9.80 3.09 7.25
N PRO A 85 -8.65 2.56 6.79
CA PRO A 85 -8.52 1.18 6.33
C PRO A 85 -8.88 0.19 7.45
N SER A 86 -9.11 -1.07 7.07
CA SER A 86 -9.34 -2.18 8.01
C SER A 86 -8.36 -2.15 9.19
N GLU A 87 -8.88 -2.43 10.39
CA GLU A 87 -8.03 -2.55 11.58
C GLU A 87 -7.01 -3.68 11.43
N GLY A 88 -5.82 -3.45 11.98
CA GLY A 88 -4.72 -4.40 11.96
C GLY A 88 -3.39 -3.72 12.25
N GLU A 89 -2.30 -4.33 11.82
CA GLU A 89 -0.96 -3.80 12.04
C GLU A 89 -0.74 -2.54 11.19
N THR A 90 -0.12 -1.54 11.81
CA THR A 90 0.27 -0.31 11.11
C THR A 90 1.78 -0.31 10.94
N TYR A 91 2.21 -0.19 9.70
CA TYR A 91 3.61 -0.20 9.32
C TYR A 91 4.07 1.21 8.95
N GLU A 92 5.30 1.54 9.34
CA GLU A 92 6.01 2.69 8.82
C GLU A 92 6.52 2.35 7.42
N MET A 93 6.27 3.26 6.49
CA MET A 93 6.58 3.10 5.09
C MET A 93 7.35 4.30 4.59
N LYS A 94 8.45 4.08 3.86
CA LYS A 94 9.11 5.10 3.06
C LYS A 94 8.44 5.17 1.67
N PRO A 95 7.74 6.26 1.31
CA PRO A 95 7.15 6.38 -0.01
C PRO A 95 8.24 6.40 -1.10
N LEU A 96 8.04 5.62 -2.17
CA LEU A 96 8.93 5.53 -3.33
C LEU A 96 8.32 6.15 -4.58
N SER A 97 6.99 6.25 -4.66
CA SER A 97 6.27 6.96 -5.72
C SER A 97 5.22 7.90 -5.14
N ARG A 98 4.65 8.75 -5.98
CA ARG A 98 3.39 9.45 -5.67
C ARG A 98 2.20 8.51 -5.91
N ILE A 99 1.00 8.97 -5.53
CA ILE A 99 -0.25 8.31 -5.93
C ILE A 99 -0.49 8.57 -7.42
N HIS A 100 -0.61 7.50 -8.19
CA HIS A 100 -0.93 7.55 -9.61
C HIS A 100 -2.18 6.74 -9.91
N ARG A 101 -2.90 7.15 -10.96
CA ARG A 101 -3.89 6.29 -11.60
C ARG A 101 -3.16 5.18 -12.36
N VAL A 102 -3.51 3.93 -12.08
CA VAL A 102 -2.93 2.74 -12.72
C VAL A 102 -3.94 2.19 -13.73
N PRO A 103 -3.56 1.97 -15.00
CA PRO A 103 -4.44 1.34 -15.99
C PRO A 103 -4.80 -0.08 -15.60
N ASP A 104 -6.01 -0.52 -15.94
CA ASP A 104 -6.48 -1.86 -15.61
C ASP A 104 -5.65 -2.95 -16.33
N GLU A 105 -5.06 -2.64 -17.49
CA GLU A 105 -4.16 -3.57 -18.19
C GLU A 105 -2.85 -3.83 -17.42
N VAL A 106 -2.45 -2.89 -16.56
CA VAL A 106 -1.24 -3.00 -15.74
C VAL A 106 -1.55 -3.72 -14.42
N CYS A 107 -2.59 -3.28 -13.70
CA CYS A 107 -2.91 -3.85 -12.39
C CYS A 107 -3.59 -5.22 -12.47
N GLY A 108 -4.22 -5.56 -13.59
CA GLY A 108 -5.01 -6.77 -13.70
C GLY A 108 -6.18 -6.80 -12.70
N PRO A 109 -6.63 -7.99 -12.28
CA PRO A 109 -7.68 -8.12 -11.28
C PRO A 109 -7.19 -7.60 -9.91
N ILE A 110 -8.09 -6.90 -9.22
CA ILE A 110 -7.91 -6.51 -7.82
C ILE A 110 -8.74 -7.48 -6.97
N GLU A 111 -8.05 -8.26 -6.17
CA GLU A 111 -8.59 -9.27 -5.26
C GLU A 111 -8.73 -8.67 -3.85
N ASP A 112 -9.17 -9.50 -2.88
CA ASP A 112 -9.38 -9.07 -1.51
C ASP A 112 -8.07 -8.59 -0.82
N ASP A 113 -6.90 -9.06 -1.27
CA ASP A 113 -5.56 -8.62 -0.84
C ASP A 113 -4.94 -7.53 -1.74
N GLY A 114 -5.71 -7.04 -2.73
CA GLY A 114 -5.32 -6.00 -3.67
C GLY A 114 -4.79 -6.54 -5.00
N VAL A 115 -3.62 -6.09 -5.46
CA VAL A 115 -3.08 -6.50 -6.76
C VAL A 115 -2.67 -7.97 -6.73
N HIS A 116 -3.24 -8.77 -7.65
CA HIS A 116 -2.88 -10.19 -7.81
C HIS A 116 -1.37 -10.37 -8.03
N ALA A 117 -0.79 -11.42 -7.46
CA ALA A 117 0.65 -11.66 -7.41
C ALA A 117 1.34 -11.54 -8.78
N ASP A 118 0.73 -12.09 -9.83
CA ASP A 118 1.28 -12.08 -11.20
C ASP A 118 1.39 -10.67 -11.81
N HIS A 119 0.62 -9.70 -11.30
CA HIS A 119 0.62 -8.32 -11.78
C HIS A 119 1.45 -7.38 -10.91
N ARG A 120 1.89 -7.80 -9.72
CA ARG A 120 2.62 -6.93 -8.77
C ARG A 120 3.90 -6.37 -9.38
N ALA A 121 4.65 -7.18 -10.13
CA ALA A 121 5.87 -6.72 -10.79
C ALA A 121 5.59 -5.62 -11.83
N ALA A 122 4.55 -5.80 -12.65
CA ALA A 122 4.16 -4.81 -13.66
C ALA A 122 3.73 -3.48 -13.01
N VAL A 123 2.96 -3.54 -11.91
CA VAL A 123 2.55 -2.35 -11.15
C VAL A 123 3.74 -1.64 -10.52
N VAL A 124 4.70 -2.38 -9.94
CA VAL A 124 5.94 -1.79 -9.40
C VAL A 124 6.70 -1.03 -10.48
N HIS A 125 6.93 -1.65 -11.65
CA HIS A 125 7.61 -0.99 -12.76
C HIS A 125 6.87 0.27 -13.21
N TYR A 126 5.56 0.19 -13.41
CA TYR A 126 4.75 1.34 -13.79
C TYR A 126 4.84 2.49 -12.77
N LEU A 127 4.74 2.20 -11.46
CA LEU A 127 4.79 3.23 -10.42
C LEU A 127 6.18 3.87 -10.29
N LEU A 128 7.25 3.11 -10.55
CA LEU A 128 8.61 3.65 -10.59
C LEU A 128 8.89 4.49 -11.83
N ASP A 129 8.32 4.12 -12.98
CA ASP A 129 8.48 4.88 -14.23
C ASP A 129 7.72 6.21 -14.24
N MET A 130 6.64 6.30 -13.44
CA MET A 130 5.79 7.49 -13.34
C MET A 130 6.23 8.50 -12.27
N GLY A 131 7.12 8.10 -11.36
CA GLY A 131 7.59 8.89 -10.20
C GLY A 131 8.78 9.81 -10.52
#